data_AF-A0A6P0R438-F1
#
_entry.id   AF-A0A6P0R438-F1
#
_cell.length_a   1.000
_cell.length_b   1.000
_cell.length_c   1.000
_cell.angle_alpha   90.00
_cell.angle_beta   90.00
_cell.angle_gamma   90.00
#
_symmetry.space_group_name_H-M   'P 1'
#
loop_
_entity.id
_entity.type
_entity.pdbx_description
1 polymer ?
#
loop_
_entity_poly.entity_id
_entity_poly.type
_entity_poly.pdbx_seq_one_letter_code
_entity_poly.pdbx_strand_id
1 'polypeptide(L)'
;MTKQSQEFNEQRVLSHGNQNETIQQTIDRIKQRIIQTGDKSHVTVARQLELLNELVGFPLGQFLLQNRGLNGYWTDYVIEHQYQGKVTGIDREGRSLTELEKFLLDKSFLATQQRYVNFSKIIQSYVRDNLVFASLLCGVMRDLLKLDFTGVENFRLVGIDIDFESLELAKKLAK
;
A
#
# COMPACT_ATOMS: atom_id res chain seq x y z
N MET A 1 -5.91 -10.02 13.58
CA MET A 1 -5.64 -8.62 13.19
C MET A 1 -4.72 -8.04 14.26
N THR A 2 -3.60 -7.44 13.87
CA THR A 2 -2.69 -6.79 14.85
C THR A 2 -3.18 -5.35 15.10
N LYS A 3 -2.70 -4.73 16.17
CA LYS A 3 -3.06 -3.36 16.53
C LYS A 3 -2.64 -2.34 15.45
N GLN A 4 -1.50 -2.58 14.80
CA GLN A 4 -0.90 -1.66 13.84
C GLN A 4 -1.68 -1.61 12.51
N SER A 5 -1.95 -2.76 11.88
CA SER A 5 -2.76 -2.81 10.65
C SER A 5 -4.21 -2.33 10.88
N GLN A 6 -4.75 -2.51 12.09
CA GLN A 6 -6.05 -1.94 12.48
C GLN A 6 -6.01 -0.41 12.54
N GLU A 7 -5.02 0.17 13.21
CA GLU A 7 -4.83 1.63 13.26
C GLU A 7 -4.73 2.23 11.85
N PHE A 8 -3.98 1.59 10.94
CA PHE A 8 -3.87 2.04 9.54
C PHE A 8 -5.15 1.83 8.71
N ASN A 9 -6.01 0.88 9.10
CA ASN A 9 -7.29 0.66 8.42
C ASN A 9 -8.35 1.69 8.77
N GLU A 10 -8.23 2.35 9.92
CA GLU A 10 -9.08 3.46 10.30
C GLU A 10 -8.72 4.77 9.56
N GLN A 11 -7.54 4.80 8.92
CA GLN A 11 -7.03 5.97 8.22
C GLN A 11 -7.63 6.12 6.82
N ARG A 12 -7.79 7.39 6.42
CA ARG A 12 -8.46 7.76 5.18
C ARG A 12 -7.48 8.19 4.11
N VAL A 13 -7.74 7.80 2.87
CA VAL A 13 -7.02 8.36 1.72
C VAL A 13 -7.63 9.72 1.34
N LEU A 14 -6.96 10.80 1.74
CA LEU A 14 -7.43 12.18 1.52
C LEU A 14 -7.68 12.51 0.03
N SER A 15 -6.95 11.87 -0.88
CA SER A 15 -7.05 12.11 -2.33
C SER A 15 -8.24 11.43 -3.02
N HIS A 16 -8.90 10.46 -2.39
CA HIS A 16 -9.97 9.65 -3.03
C HIS A 16 -11.39 10.02 -2.55
N GLY A 17 -11.52 11.09 -1.77
CA GLY A 17 -12.79 11.64 -1.29
C GLY A 17 -13.33 10.94 -0.04
N ASN A 18 -14.13 11.65 0.74
CA ASN A 18 -14.71 11.14 1.98
C ASN A 18 -15.99 10.33 1.70
N GLN A 19 -16.00 9.06 2.09
CA GLN A 19 -17.22 8.36 2.45
C GLN A 19 -17.17 8.12 3.96
N ASN A 20 -18.06 8.76 4.72
CA ASN A 20 -18.28 8.47 6.14
C ASN A 20 -19.04 7.14 6.29
N GLU A 21 -18.62 6.10 5.56
CA GLU A 21 -19.20 4.77 5.60
C GLU A 21 -18.34 3.88 6.50
N THR A 22 -18.98 3.11 7.37
CA THR A 22 -18.29 2.00 8.05
C THR A 22 -17.89 0.93 7.04
N ILE A 23 -16.93 0.07 7.40
CA ILE A 23 -16.57 -1.08 6.57
C ILE A 23 -17.80 -1.95 6.25
N GLN A 24 -18.70 -2.15 7.22
CA GLN A 24 -19.90 -2.95 7.01
C GLN A 24 -20.85 -2.30 5.99
N GLN A 25 -21.08 -0.99 6.08
CA GLN A 25 -21.88 -0.25 5.10
C GLN A 25 -21.27 -0.32 3.70
N THR A 26 -19.95 -0.22 3.61
CA THR A 26 -19.20 -0.36 2.36
C THR A 26 -19.40 -1.75 1.74
N ILE A 27 -19.26 -2.81 2.55
CA ILE A 27 -19.46 -4.20 2.13
C ILE A 27 -20.90 -4.38 1.61
N ASP A 28 -21.90 -3.94 2.36
CA ASP A 28 -23.31 -4.12 2.00
C ASP A 28 -23.66 -3.36 0.72
N ARG A 29 -23.16 -2.13 0.55
CA ARG A 29 -23.30 -1.36 -0.69
C ARG A 29 -22.68 -2.10 -1.88
N ILE A 30 -21.49 -2.68 -1.73
CA ILE A 30 -20.84 -3.43 -2.81
C ILE A 30 -21.59 -4.74 -3.11
N LYS A 31 -22.09 -5.45 -2.10
CA LYS A 31 -22.94 -6.64 -2.28
C LYS A 31 -24.19 -6.31 -3.10
N GLN A 32 -24.90 -5.25 -2.73
CA GLN A 32 -26.09 -4.81 -3.46
C GLN A 32 -25.75 -4.45 -4.91
N ARG A 33 -24.64 -3.74 -5.15
CA ARG A 33 -24.17 -3.44 -6.50
C ARG A 33 -23.89 -4.71 -7.31
N ILE A 34 -23.20 -5.69 -6.72
CA ILE A 34 -22.90 -6.97 -7.39
C ILE A 34 -24.20 -7.68 -7.81
N ILE A 35 -25.16 -7.79 -6.89
CA ILE A 35 -26.46 -8.44 -7.15
C ILE A 35 -27.24 -7.72 -8.25
N GLN A 36 -27.34 -6.39 -8.15
CA GLN A 36 -28.07 -5.57 -9.14
C GLN A 36 -27.44 -5.62 -10.53
N THR A 37 -26.11 -5.70 -10.59
CA THR A 37 -25.38 -5.71 -11.86
C THR A 37 -25.42 -7.09 -12.53
N GLY A 38 -25.63 -8.17 -11.77
CA GLY A 38 -25.72 -9.52 -12.29
C GLY A 38 -24.38 -10.11 -12.70
N ASP A 39 -24.45 -11.22 -13.43
CA ASP A 39 -23.29 -11.95 -13.94
C ASP A 39 -22.49 -11.10 -14.94
N LYS A 40 -21.18 -11.33 -14.98
CA LYS A 40 -20.27 -10.80 -15.99
C LYS A 40 -19.80 -11.92 -16.91
N SER A 41 -19.22 -11.55 -18.05
CA SER A 41 -18.74 -12.50 -19.07
C SER A 41 -17.78 -13.58 -18.56
N HIS A 42 -17.10 -13.34 -17.43
CA HIS A 42 -16.06 -14.21 -16.87
C HIS A 42 -16.25 -14.49 -15.37
N VAL A 43 -17.33 -14.00 -14.74
CA VAL A 43 -17.53 -14.19 -13.30
C VAL A 43 -19.02 -14.10 -12.93
N THR A 44 -19.51 -15.10 -12.20
CA THR A 44 -20.89 -15.13 -11.70
C THR A 44 -21.06 -14.20 -10.51
N VAL A 45 -22.30 -13.81 -10.19
CA VAL A 45 -22.65 -13.09 -8.96
C VAL A 45 -22.13 -13.83 -7.73
N ALA A 46 -22.31 -15.15 -7.68
CA ALA A 46 -21.83 -15.98 -6.57
C ALA A 46 -20.31 -15.83 -6.39
N ARG A 47 -19.53 -15.96 -7.47
CA ARG A 47 -18.08 -15.81 -7.39
C ARG A 47 -17.64 -14.38 -7.06
N GLN A 48 -18.34 -13.36 -7.56
CA GLN A 48 -18.09 -11.97 -7.17
C GLN A 48 -18.30 -11.74 -5.66
N LEU A 49 -19.35 -12.33 -5.07
CA LEU A 49 -19.62 -12.25 -3.64
C LEU A 49 -18.59 -13.02 -2.80
N GLU A 50 -18.12 -14.17 -3.28
CA GLU A 50 -17.00 -14.89 -2.66
C GLU A 50 -15.73 -14.04 -2.64
N LEU A 51 -15.34 -13.44 -3.78
CA LEU A 51 -14.17 -12.57 -3.87
C LEU A 51 -14.28 -11.35 -2.93
N LEU A 52 -15.49 -10.80 -2.76
CA LEU A 52 -15.73 -9.75 -1.79
C LEU A 52 -15.48 -10.24 -0.35
N ASN A 53 -15.95 -11.43 0.01
CA ASN A 53 -15.69 -12.01 1.33
C ASN A 53 -14.20 -12.31 1.54
N GLU A 54 -13.51 -12.80 0.51
CA GLU A 54 -12.05 -13.01 0.54
C GLU A 54 -11.30 -11.68 0.77
N LEU A 55 -11.70 -10.58 0.10
CA LEU A 55 -11.13 -9.24 0.33
C LEU A 55 -11.32 -8.76 1.77
N VAL A 56 -12.49 -9.03 2.37
CA VAL A 56 -12.75 -8.68 3.77
C VAL A 56 -11.86 -9.49 4.73
N GLY A 57 -11.35 -10.65 4.30
CA GLY A 57 -10.56 -11.55 5.12
C GLY A 57 -9.17 -11.03 5.54
N PHE A 58 -8.67 -9.95 4.95
CA PHE A 58 -7.35 -9.40 5.28
C PHE A 58 -7.31 -7.86 5.30
N PRO A 59 -6.37 -7.26 6.06
CA PRO A 59 -6.35 -5.81 6.30
C PRO A 59 -6.24 -4.95 5.04
N LEU A 60 -5.34 -5.28 4.10
CA LEU A 60 -5.21 -4.54 2.84
C LEU A 60 -6.53 -4.54 2.04
N GLY A 61 -7.23 -5.67 2.01
CA GLY A 61 -8.49 -5.79 1.27
C GLY A 61 -9.58 -4.91 1.88
N GLN A 62 -9.69 -4.88 3.22
CA GLN A 62 -10.60 -3.96 3.92
C GLN A 62 -10.25 -2.49 3.64
N PHE A 63 -8.96 -2.13 3.68
CA PHE A 63 -8.52 -0.77 3.36
C PHE A 63 -8.92 -0.38 1.95
N LEU A 64 -8.67 -1.25 0.96
CA LEU A 64 -9.02 -1.01 -0.44
C LEU A 64 -10.53 -0.84 -0.63
N LEU A 65 -11.35 -1.63 0.06
CA LEU A 65 -12.81 -1.52 0.00
C LEU A 65 -13.28 -0.14 0.48
N GLN A 66 -12.75 0.34 1.61
CA GLN A 66 -13.14 1.63 2.21
C GLN A 66 -12.57 2.83 1.46
N ASN A 67 -11.28 2.78 1.13
CA ASN A 67 -10.54 3.95 0.67
C ASN A 67 -10.37 4.02 -0.84
N ARG A 68 -10.60 2.92 -1.56
CA ARG A 68 -10.51 2.82 -3.04
C ARG A 68 -9.15 3.24 -3.61
N GLY A 69 -8.11 3.21 -2.78
CA GLY A 69 -6.75 3.63 -3.10
C GLY A 69 -5.79 3.16 -2.01
N LEU A 70 -4.53 3.59 -2.10
CA LEU A 70 -3.48 3.31 -1.12
C LEU A 70 -3.03 4.62 -0.46
N ASN A 71 -2.78 4.60 0.85
CA ASN A 71 -2.02 5.66 1.54
C ASN A 71 -0.52 5.32 1.54
N GLY A 72 0.30 6.11 2.23
CA GLY A 72 1.74 5.86 2.34
C GLY A 72 2.07 4.50 2.95
N TYR A 73 1.36 4.09 4.00
CA TYR A 73 1.57 2.78 4.65
C TYR A 73 1.29 1.61 3.70
N TRP A 74 0.14 1.60 3.01
CA TRP A 74 -0.23 0.50 2.12
C TRP A 74 0.55 0.51 0.81
N THR A 75 0.98 1.67 0.34
CA THR A 75 1.93 1.77 -0.78
C THR A 75 3.26 1.11 -0.40
N ASP A 76 3.76 1.39 0.79
CA ASP A 76 4.96 0.77 1.33
C ASP A 76 4.83 -0.75 1.52
N TYR A 77 3.68 -1.20 2.04
CA TYR A 77 3.35 -2.62 2.18
C TYR A 77 3.49 -3.37 0.85
N VAL A 78 2.86 -2.81 -0.19
CA VAL A 78 2.84 -3.37 -1.53
C VAL A 78 4.24 -3.43 -2.13
N ILE A 79 5.05 -2.40 -1.92
CA ILE A 79 6.41 -2.32 -2.43
C ILE A 79 7.33 -3.33 -1.73
N GLU A 80 7.27 -3.42 -0.40
CA GLU A 80 8.17 -4.28 0.37
C GLU A 80 7.82 -5.77 0.27
N HIS A 81 6.60 -6.11 -0.17
CA HIS A 81 6.18 -7.50 -0.41
C HIS A 81 7.18 -8.29 -1.25
N GLN A 82 7.78 -7.66 -2.27
CA GLN A 82 8.71 -8.34 -3.19
C GLN A 82 9.98 -8.88 -2.50
N TYR A 83 10.36 -8.31 -1.34
CA TYR A 83 11.57 -8.70 -0.60
C TYR A 83 11.28 -9.70 0.52
N GLN A 84 10.12 -9.59 1.17
CA GLN A 84 9.74 -10.45 2.30
C GLN A 84 8.56 -11.34 1.95
N GLY A 85 7.38 -10.77 1.76
CA GLY A 85 6.12 -11.52 1.64
C GLY A 85 6.08 -12.51 0.47
N LYS A 86 6.74 -12.18 -0.64
CA LYS A 86 6.84 -13.07 -1.81
C LYS A 86 7.71 -14.31 -1.54
N VAL A 87 8.75 -14.17 -0.71
CA VAL A 87 9.70 -15.24 -0.40
C VAL A 87 9.16 -16.12 0.72
N THR A 88 8.58 -15.51 1.75
CA THR A 88 8.22 -16.19 2.99
C THR A 88 6.74 -16.57 3.09
N GLY A 89 5.87 -15.95 2.28
CA GLY A 89 4.42 -16.09 2.40
C GLY A 89 3.84 -15.45 3.66
N ILE A 90 4.63 -14.66 4.39
CA ILE A 90 4.20 -13.93 5.58
C ILE A 90 4.40 -12.43 5.40
N ASP A 91 3.47 -11.64 5.92
CA ASP A 91 3.56 -10.19 5.88
C ASP A 91 4.57 -9.65 6.91
N ARG A 92 4.79 -8.32 6.89
CA ARG A 92 5.71 -7.64 7.82
C ARG A 92 5.30 -7.72 9.30
N GLU A 93 4.08 -8.15 9.58
CA GLU A 93 3.55 -8.34 10.93
C GLU A 93 3.50 -9.83 11.32
N GLY A 94 4.03 -10.72 10.48
CA GLY A 94 4.10 -12.17 10.72
C GLY A 94 2.82 -12.93 10.40
N ARG A 95 1.83 -12.32 9.74
CA ARG A 95 0.61 -13.02 9.30
C ARG A 95 0.87 -13.77 7.99
N SER A 96 0.38 -14.99 7.89
CA SER A 96 0.33 -15.69 6.59
C SER A 96 -0.57 -14.94 5.62
N LEU A 97 -0.10 -14.75 4.39
CA LEU A 97 -0.87 -14.15 3.31
C LEU A 97 -1.97 -15.11 2.85
N THR A 98 -3.18 -14.59 2.64
CA THR A 98 -4.25 -15.35 1.98
C THR A 98 -3.95 -15.52 0.49
N GLU A 99 -4.58 -16.49 -0.17
CA GLU A 99 -4.40 -16.70 -1.62
C GLU A 99 -4.77 -15.45 -2.44
N LEU A 100 -5.86 -14.78 -2.09
CA LEU A 100 -6.26 -13.55 -2.78
C LEU A 100 -5.30 -12.39 -2.47
N GLU A 101 -4.87 -12.21 -1.22
CA GLU A 101 -3.89 -11.18 -0.86
C GLU A 101 -2.58 -11.38 -1.63
N LYS A 102 -2.09 -12.62 -1.69
CA LYS A 102 -0.92 -12.99 -2.47
C LYS A 102 -1.12 -12.72 -3.96
N PHE A 103 -2.27 -13.11 -4.52
CA PHE A 103 -2.58 -12.83 -5.92
C PHE A 103 -2.54 -11.33 -6.23
N LEU A 104 -3.15 -10.49 -5.39
CA LEU A 104 -3.13 -9.04 -5.58
C LEU A 104 -1.70 -8.49 -5.54
N LEU A 105 -0.91 -8.90 -4.55
CA LEU A 105 0.47 -8.44 -4.38
C LEU A 105 1.40 -8.95 -5.50
N ASP A 106 1.22 -10.18 -5.97
CA ASP A 106 2.09 -10.79 -6.98
C ASP A 106 1.71 -10.42 -8.42
N LYS A 107 0.43 -10.09 -8.67
CA LYS A 107 -0.10 -9.88 -10.03
C LYS A 107 -0.62 -8.46 -10.22
N SER A 108 -1.56 -8.02 -9.39
CA SER A 108 -2.22 -6.73 -9.58
C SER A 108 -1.30 -5.54 -9.28
N PHE A 109 -0.38 -5.68 -8.32
CA PHE A 109 0.53 -4.61 -7.92
C PHE A 109 1.96 -4.75 -8.47
N LEU A 110 2.21 -5.73 -9.35
CA LEU A 110 3.55 -6.02 -9.87
C LEU A 110 4.19 -4.81 -10.57
N ALA A 111 3.41 -4.06 -11.35
CA ALA A 111 3.92 -2.87 -12.04
C ALA A 111 4.41 -1.79 -11.06
N THR A 112 3.71 -1.61 -9.92
CA THR A 112 4.11 -0.67 -8.87
C THR A 112 5.42 -1.10 -8.21
N GLN A 113 5.57 -2.39 -7.91
CA GLN A 113 6.80 -2.95 -7.34
C GLN A 113 7.99 -2.79 -8.30
N GLN A 114 7.80 -3.09 -9.59
CA GLN A 114 8.84 -2.92 -10.61
C GLN A 114 9.20 -1.45 -10.82
N ARG A 115 8.20 -0.56 -10.82
CA ARG A 115 8.43 0.89 -10.91
C ARG A 115 9.29 1.38 -9.76
N TYR A 116 9.00 0.93 -8.52
CA TYR A 116 9.84 1.25 -7.37
C TYR A 116 11.29 0.84 -7.60
N VAL A 117 11.55 -0.43 -7.95
CA VAL A 117 12.91 -0.94 -8.18
C VAL A 117 13.66 -0.13 -9.25
N ASN A 118 12.98 0.18 -10.37
CA ASN A 118 13.60 0.93 -11.46
C ASN A 118 13.90 2.37 -11.06
N PHE A 119 12.98 3.04 -10.36
CA PHE A 119 13.18 4.40 -9.87
C PHE A 119 14.29 4.45 -8.82
N SER A 120 14.36 3.50 -7.90
CA SER A 120 15.45 3.42 -6.91
C SER A 120 16.82 3.35 -7.59
N LYS A 121 16.97 2.56 -8.66
CA LYS A 121 18.23 2.50 -9.43
C LYS A 121 18.57 3.83 -10.10
N ILE A 122 17.57 4.49 -10.69
CA ILE A 122 17.76 5.79 -11.34
C ILE A 122 18.17 6.83 -10.29
N ILE A 123 17.43 6.94 -9.19
CA ILE A 123 17.70 7.92 -8.13
C ILE A 123 19.08 7.67 -7.49
N GLN A 124 19.46 6.40 -7.26
CA GLN A 124 20.77 6.03 -6.74
C GLN A 124 21.91 6.56 -7.61
N SER A 125 21.75 6.61 -8.94
CA SER A 125 22.79 7.12 -9.85
C SER A 125 23.05 8.63 -9.70
N TYR A 126 22.14 9.35 -9.05
CA TYR A 126 22.29 10.78 -8.76
C TYR A 126 22.84 11.07 -7.36
N VAL A 127 22.98 10.05 -6.50
CA VAL A 127 23.49 10.20 -5.12
C VAL A 127 24.94 10.68 -5.15
N ARG A 128 25.20 11.82 -4.50
CA ARG A 128 26.51 12.47 -4.40
C ARG A 128 26.50 13.52 -3.28
N ASP A 129 27.67 14.01 -2.89
CA ASP A 129 27.78 15.08 -1.92
C ASP A 129 27.11 16.38 -2.37
N ASN A 130 26.66 17.12 -1.37
CA ASN A 130 25.95 18.40 -1.42
C ASN A 130 24.62 18.35 -2.18
N LEU A 131 24.00 17.17 -2.26
CA LEU A 131 22.72 16.98 -2.93
C LEU A 131 21.54 17.19 -1.99
N VAL A 132 20.44 17.72 -2.53
CA VAL A 132 19.13 17.74 -1.87
C VAL A 132 18.14 16.94 -2.71
N PHE A 133 17.61 15.86 -2.15
CA PHE A 133 16.48 15.15 -2.74
C PHE A 133 15.18 15.60 -2.09
N ALA A 134 14.14 15.79 -2.91
CA ALA A 134 12.79 16.01 -2.45
C ALA A 134 11.87 14.93 -3.02
N SER A 135 11.10 14.27 -2.14
CA SER A 135 10.03 13.35 -2.51
C SER A 135 8.69 14.05 -2.22
N LEU A 136 7.79 14.07 -3.22
CA LEU A 136 6.53 14.81 -3.18
C LEU A 136 5.35 13.85 -3.32
N LEU A 137 4.40 13.98 -2.39
CA LEU A 137 3.65 12.84 -1.87
C LEU A 137 4.62 11.74 -1.44
N CYS A 138 5.42 12.06 -0.43
CA CYS A 138 6.52 11.20 -0.05
C CYS A 138 6.08 9.87 0.56
N GLY A 139 4.82 9.75 1.00
CA GLY A 139 4.37 8.62 1.79
C GLY A 139 5.32 8.43 2.98
N VAL A 140 5.85 7.22 3.12
CA VAL A 140 6.84 6.90 4.17
C VAL A 140 8.30 7.16 3.75
N MET A 141 8.54 7.87 2.64
CA MET A 141 9.87 8.18 2.06
C MET A 141 10.71 6.95 1.65
N ARG A 142 10.08 5.82 1.33
CA ARG A 142 10.77 4.56 1.00
C ARG A 142 11.68 4.68 -0.23
N ASP A 143 11.36 5.56 -1.17
CA ASP A 143 12.13 5.85 -2.37
C ASP A 143 13.50 6.46 -2.07
N LEU A 144 13.61 7.29 -1.03
CA LEU A 144 14.85 7.96 -0.64
C LEU A 144 15.57 7.26 0.52
N LEU A 145 14.84 6.76 1.53
CA LEU A 145 15.43 6.19 2.75
C LEU A 145 16.10 4.82 2.54
N LYS A 146 15.86 4.16 1.40
CA LYS A 146 16.50 2.88 1.03
C LYS A 146 17.72 3.04 0.10
N LEU A 147 18.04 4.26 -0.30
CA LEU A 147 19.24 4.52 -1.11
C LEU A 147 20.50 4.28 -0.28
N ASP A 148 21.57 3.89 -0.97
CA ASP A 148 22.89 3.75 -0.39
C ASP A 148 23.62 5.10 -0.41
N PHE A 149 23.86 5.66 0.78
CA PHE A 149 24.63 6.90 0.97
C PHE A 149 26.04 6.63 1.51
N THR A 150 26.53 5.39 1.42
CA THR A 150 27.89 5.05 1.86
C THR A 150 28.92 5.93 1.12
N GLY A 151 29.74 6.64 1.89
CA GLY A 151 30.74 7.57 1.33
C GLY A 151 30.19 8.93 0.88
N VAL A 152 28.92 9.23 1.14
CA VAL A 152 28.33 10.56 0.98
C VAL A 152 28.09 11.15 2.35
N GLU A 153 28.79 12.24 2.66
CA GLU A 153 28.76 12.84 4.00
C GLU A 153 27.76 13.99 4.07
N ASN A 154 27.55 14.70 2.96
CA ASN A 154 26.74 15.91 2.95
C ASN A 154 25.56 15.75 2.01
N PHE A 155 24.38 15.44 2.53
CA PHE A 155 23.15 15.41 1.76
C PHE A 155 21.94 15.80 2.60
N ARG A 156 20.83 16.13 1.94
CA ARG A 156 19.55 16.41 2.60
C ARG A 156 18.41 15.70 1.89
N LEU A 157 17.55 15.06 2.66
CA LEU A 157 16.30 14.48 2.18
C LEU A 157 15.13 15.34 2.67
N VAL A 158 14.20 15.64 1.78
CA VAL A 158 13.00 16.43 2.07
C VAL A 158 11.78 15.61 1.66
N GLY A 159 10.91 15.30 2.63
CA GLY A 159 9.61 14.68 2.37
C GLY A 159 8.51 15.71 2.45
N ILE A 160 7.63 15.74 1.44
CA ILE A 160 6.42 16.56 1.45
C ILE A 160 5.23 15.64 1.22
N ASP A 161 4.33 15.60 2.19
CA ASP A 161 3.06 14.89 2.08
C ASP A 161 1.95 15.70 2.77
N ILE A 162 0.72 15.53 2.27
CA ILE A 162 -0.47 16.08 2.90
C ILE A 162 -0.98 15.18 4.03
N ASP A 163 -0.65 13.88 3.97
CA ASP A 163 -0.99 12.92 5.00
C ASP A 163 0.03 12.96 6.14
N PHE A 164 -0.40 13.49 7.29
CA PHE A 164 0.41 13.59 8.51
C PHE A 164 0.92 12.23 8.99
N GLU A 165 0.14 11.16 8.82
CA GLU A 165 0.48 9.83 9.32
C GLU A 165 1.59 9.20 8.48
N SER A 166 1.56 9.44 7.17
CA SER A 166 2.66 9.12 6.25
C SER A 166 3.96 9.82 6.66
N LEU A 167 3.91 11.12 7.04
CA LEU A 167 5.07 11.86 7.54
C LEU A 167 5.61 11.30 8.86
N GLU A 168 4.73 10.92 9.80
CA GLU A 168 5.15 10.31 11.06
C GLU A 168 5.80 8.94 10.85
N LEU A 169 5.29 8.14 9.91
CA LEU A 169 5.92 6.89 9.51
C LEU A 169 7.29 7.11 8.85
N ALA A 170 7.42 8.10 7.96
CA ALA A 170 8.70 8.46 7.36
C ALA A 170 9.74 8.82 8.43
N LYS A 171 9.35 9.63 9.43
CA LYS A 171 10.22 9.98 10.56
C LYS A 171 10.62 8.77 11.40
N LYS A 172 9.71 7.81 11.61
CA LYS A 172 10.02 6.56 12.34
C LYS A 172 11.00 5.70 11.56
N LEU A 173 10.85 5.64 10.24
CA LEU A 173 11.69 4.83 9.36
C LEU A 173 13.09 5.42 9.15
N ALA A 174 13.24 6.74 9.23
CA ALA A 174 14.50 7.46 9.07
C ALA A 174 15.43 7.40 10.30
N LYS A 175 15.03 6.72 11.37
CA LYS A 175 15.82 6.49 12.59
C LYS A 175 16.57 5.17 12.50
#